data_AF-B7TX72-F1
#
_entry.id   AF-B7TX72-F1
#
_cell.length_a   1.000
_cell.length_b   1.000
_cell.length_c   1.000
_cell.angle_alpha   90.00
_cell.angle_beta   90.00
_cell.angle_gamma   90.00
#
_symmetry.space_group_name_H-M   'P 1'
#
loop_
_entity.id
_entity.type
_entity.pdbx_description
1 polymer ?
#
loop_
_entity_poly.entity_id
_entity_poly.type
_entity_poly.pdbx_seq_one_letter_code
_entity_poly.pdbx_strand_id
1 'polypeptide(L)'
;RPCSSPLVCPVKGEKFFGVGSTSRVRRLPPHLAWCSIDWDHLSLLNLLGSGGFGSVYKATYHGATVAVKQVKRCSKNHLASRQSFWAELNVARLNHNNVVHIVAASTCTPASQDSLGTIIMEYAGNCTLHHVIYGTGYLTGINNDGLKHDHGFLSTGQAVIYSYDIVAGLMFLHSQLIVHLDLKPA
;
A
#
# COMPACT_ATOMS: atom_id res chain seq x y z
N ARG A 1 -12.99 -9.10 23.83
CA ARG A 1 -14.10 -8.13 23.97
C ARG A 1 -14.63 -7.90 22.56
N PRO A 2 -15.88 -8.28 22.22
CA PRO A 2 -16.37 -8.15 20.86
C PRO A 2 -16.71 -6.68 20.58
N CYS A 3 -16.14 -6.15 19.50
CA CYS A 3 -16.27 -4.76 19.10
C CYS A 3 -17.52 -4.58 18.23
N SER A 4 -18.35 -3.62 18.64
CA SER A 4 -19.59 -3.20 18.01
C SER A 4 -19.37 -2.59 16.63
N SER A 5 -20.30 -2.86 15.71
CA SER A 5 -20.41 -2.23 14.39
C SER A 5 -20.59 -0.70 14.49
N PRO A 6 -20.05 0.12 13.56
CA PRO A 6 -20.27 1.56 13.60
C PRO A 6 -21.64 1.94 13.02
N LEU A 7 -22.34 2.79 13.77
CA LEU A 7 -23.55 3.52 13.39
C LEU A 7 -23.19 4.69 12.47
N VAL A 8 -23.99 4.91 11.42
CA VAL A 8 -23.82 5.97 10.41
C VAL A 8 -24.54 7.25 10.83
N CYS A 9 -23.90 8.42 10.68
CA CYS A 9 -24.55 9.73 10.57
C CYS A 9 -23.80 10.62 9.54
N PRO A 10 -24.48 11.47 8.74
CA PRO A 10 -23.93 12.13 7.54
C PRO A 10 -23.56 13.62 7.76
N VAL A 11 -22.79 14.21 6.82
CA VAL A 11 -22.87 15.60 6.26
C VAL A 11 -21.57 15.91 5.47
N LYS A 12 -21.63 16.11 4.12
CA LYS A 12 -21.63 17.40 3.36
C LYS A 12 -20.43 18.30 3.75
N GLY A 13 -19.44 18.67 2.94
CA GLY A 13 -19.22 18.69 1.49
C GLY A 13 -18.78 20.11 1.13
N GLU A 14 -17.55 20.34 0.65
CA GLU A 14 -17.13 21.54 -0.11
C GLU A 14 -15.72 21.38 -0.71
N LYS A 15 -15.50 21.94 -1.91
CA LYS A 15 -14.34 21.76 -2.81
C LYS A 15 -13.55 23.07 -2.91
N PHE A 16 -12.21 23.03 -2.99
CA PHE A 16 -11.42 24.12 -3.61
C PHE A 16 -10.13 23.61 -4.31
N PHE A 17 -9.76 24.35 -5.37
CA PHE A 17 -8.73 24.25 -6.42
C PHE A 17 -7.28 24.03 -5.92
N GLY A 18 -6.25 23.62 -6.68
CA GLY A 18 -6.02 23.37 -8.11
C GLY A 18 -4.49 23.33 -8.41
N VAL A 19 -4.10 22.46 -9.36
CA VAL A 19 -2.90 22.46 -10.24
C VAL A 19 -1.49 22.18 -9.68
N GLY A 20 -0.86 21.13 -10.24
CA GLY A 20 0.60 20.88 -10.22
C GLY A 20 0.94 19.49 -10.76
N SER A 21 1.48 19.41 -11.98
CA SER A 21 1.73 18.18 -12.75
C SER A 21 2.82 17.30 -12.14
N THR A 22 2.46 16.10 -11.69
CA THR A 22 3.39 14.98 -11.54
C THR A 22 3.08 13.94 -12.62
N SER A 23 4.13 13.36 -13.20
CA SER A 23 4.07 12.26 -14.17
C SER A 23 3.33 11.08 -13.55
N ARG A 24 2.00 11.09 -13.72
CA ARG A 24 1.10 10.07 -13.21
C ARG A 24 1.42 8.77 -13.92
N VAL A 25 2.05 7.85 -13.20
CA VAL A 25 1.99 6.41 -13.49
C VAL A 25 0.57 6.11 -13.92
N ARG A 26 0.41 5.50 -15.11
CA ARG A 26 -0.88 5.28 -15.76
C ARG A 26 -1.87 4.75 -14.73
N ARG A 27 -2.83 5.60 -14.32
CA ARG A 27 -3.83 5.24 -13.32
C ARG A 27 -4.63 4.07 -13.89
N LEU A 28 -4.60 2.95 -13.17
CA LEU A 28 -5.39 1.78 -13.50
C LEU A 28 -6.88 2.17 -13.51
N PRO A 29 -7.70 1.62 -14.43
CA PRO A 29 -9.09 2.01 -14.58
C PRO A 29 -9.92 1.71 -13.31
N PRO A 30 -10.91 2.55 -12.95
CA PRO A 30 -11.50 2.58 -11.60
C PRO A 30 -12.50 1.46 -11.27
N HIS A 31 -12.55 0.35 -12.02
CA HIS A 31 -13.68 -0.58 -11.92
C HIS A 31 -13.34 -2.05 -12.19
N LEU A 32 -12.19 -2.53 -11.71
CA LEU A 32 -11.89 -3.97 -11.69
C LEU A 32 -12.43 -4.60 -10.41
N ALA A 33 -13.13 -5.71 -10.59
CA ALA A 33 -13.95 -6.38 -9.59
C ALA A 33 -13.18 -6.65 -8.29
N TRP A 34 -13.75 -6.20 -7.18
CA TRP A 34 -13.22 -6.36 -5.82
C TRP A 34 -12.80 -7.78 -5.42
N CYS A 35 -13.32 -8.77 -6.14
CA CYS A 35 -13.27 -10.18 -5.78
C CYS A 35 -12.67 -11.08 -6.86
N SER A 36 -12.22 -10.54 -8.01
CA SER A 36 -11.69 -11.37 -9.09
C SER A 36 -10.39 -10.78 -9.63
N ILE A 37 -9.30 -11.49 -9.36
CA ILE A 37 -8.00 -11.25 -9.96
C ILE A 37 -7.96 -12.01 -11.29
N ASP A 38 -7.64 -11.31 -12.37
CA ASP A 38 -7.33 -11.93 -13.65
C ASP A 38 -5.90 -12.46 -13.60
N TRP A 39 -5.76 -13.75 -13.29
CA TRP A 39 -4.46 -14.38 -13.05
C TRP A 39 -3.57 -14.42 -14.29
N ASP A 40 -4.14 -14.44 -15.49
CA ASP A 40 -3.38 -14.47 -16.75
C ASP A 40 -2.68 -13.14 -17.01
N HIS A 41 -3.20 -12.05 -16.44
CA HIS A 41 -2.63 -10.72 -16.52
C HIS A 41 -1.75 -10.35 -15.33
N LEU A 42 -1.53 -11.28 -14.39
CA LEU A 42 -0.68 -11.10 -13.22
C LEU A 42 0.68 -11.78 -13.41
N SER A 43 1.76 -11.01 -13.40
CA SER A 43 3.13 -11.52 -13.42
C SER A 43 3.91 -11.04 -12.21
N LEU A 44 4.31 -11.97 -11.33
CA LEU A 44 5.15 -11.67 -10.18
C LEU A 44 6.60 -11.45 -10.63
N LEU A 45 7.23 -10.40 -10.10
CA LEU A 45 8.63 -10.06 -10.34
C LEU A 45 9.45 -10.42 -9.08
N ASN A 46 10.12 -9.46 -8.46
CA ASN A 46 10.96 -9.69 -7.30
C ASN A 46 10.20 -9.57 -5.96
N LEU A 47 10.67 -10.30 -4.95
CA LEU A 47 10.23 -10.14 -3.57
C LEU A 47 10.62 -8.75 -3.03
N LEU A 48 9.68 -8.06 -2.39
CA LEU A 48 9.90 -6.78 -1.70
C LEU A 48 10.06 -6.96 -0.20
N GLY A 49 9.35 -7.91 0.39
CA GLY A 49 9.46 -8.23 1.81
C GLY A 49 8.65 -9.46 2.20
N SER A 50 9.01 -10.08 3.32
CA SER A 50 8.30 -11.23 3.87
C SER A 50 8.30 -11.17 5.40
N GLY A 51 7.22 -11.64 6.02
CA GLY A 51 7.05 -11.65 7.47
C GLY A 51 5.89 -12.52 7.91
N GLY A 52 5.46 -12.36 9.17
CA GLY A 52 4.41 -13.20 9.78
C GLY A 52 3.05 -13.17 9.05
N PHE A 53 2.76 -12.07 8.35
CA PHE A 53 1.49 -11.88 7.63
C PHE A 53 1.53 -12.34 6.16
N GLY A 54 2.70 -12.76 5.67
CA GLY A 54 2.88 -13.20 4.28
C GLY A 54 4.04 -12.51 3.58
N SER A 55 3.99 -12.52 2.25
CA SER A 55 5.03 -12.01 1.37
C SER A 55 4.47 -10.96 0.43
N VAL A 56 5.24 -9.90 0.18
CA VAL A 56 4.91 -8.82 -0.75
C VAL A 56 5.90 -8.86 -1.91
N TYR A 57 5.37 -8.86 -3.13
CA TYR A 57 6.13 -8.91 -4.37
C TYR A 57 5.88 -7.66 -5.19
N LYS A 58 6.89 -7.20 -5.92
CA LYS A 58 6.69 -6.33 -7.08
C LYS A 58 6.13 -7.19 -8.19
N ALA A 59 5.19 -6.66 -8.97
CA ALA A 59 4.55 -7.41 -10.04
C ALA A 59 4.04 -6.47 -11.14
N THR A 60 3.58 -7.04 -12.23
CA THR A 60 2.77 -6.34 -13.24
C THR A 60 1.36 -6.92 -13.27
N TYR A 61 0.35 -6.05 -13.31
CA TYR A 61 -1.06 -6.42 -13.48
C TYR A 61 -1.68 -5.59 -14.60
N HIS A 62 -2.22 -6.24 -15.64
CA HIS A 62 -2.64 -5.60 -16.89
C HIS A 62 -1.59 -4.61 -17.46
N GLY A 63 -0.31 -4.98 -17.37
CA GLY A 63 0.82 -4.17 -17.85
C GLY A 63 1.21 -2.98 -16.97
N ALA A 64 0.54 -2.75 -15.83
CA ALA A 64 0.92 -1.72 -14.87
C ALA A 64 1.71 -2.32 -13.69
N THR A 65 2.69 -1.58 -13.18
CA THR A 65 3.46 -1.98 -12.00
C THR A 65 2.59 -1.91 -10.73
N VAL A 66 2.57 -3.00 -9.96
CA VAL A 66 1.78 -3.16 -8.74
C VAL A 66 2.59 -3.83 -7.62
N ALA A 67 2.09 -3.72 -6.39
CA ALA A 67 2.53 -4.53 -5.26
C ALA A 67 1.52 -5.65 -5.01
N VAL A 68 2.00 -6.88 -4.82
CA VAL A 68 1.14 -8.06 -4.59
C VAL A 68 1.48 -8.66 -3.25
N LYS A 69 0.53 -8.61 -2.31
CA LYS A 69 0.63 -9.27 -1.01
C LYS A 69 -0.04 -10.64 -1.07
N GLN A 70 0.75 -11.69 -0.93
CA GLN A 70 0.26 -13.05 -0.72
C GLN A 70 0.15 -13.30 0.78
N VAL A 71 -1.07 -13.49 1.28
CA VAL A 71 -1.32 -13.74 2.70
C VAL A 71 -1.05 -15.19 3.01
N LYS A 72 -0.14 -15.46 3.95
CA LYS A 72 0.23 -16.82 4.33
C LYS A 72 -0.93 -17.50 5.06
N ARG A 73 -1.20 -18.75 4.72
CA ARG A 73 -2.14 -19.59 5.47
C ARG A 73 -1.47 -20.07 6.76
N CYS A 74 -1.97 -19.65 7.93
CA CYS A 74 -1.48 -20.16 9.21
C CYS A 74 -2.31 -21.38 9.62
N SER A 75 -1.71 -22.57 9.59
CA SER A 75 -2.36 -23.83 10.00
C SER A 75 -2.71 -23.84 11.49
N LYS A 76 -1.89 -23.19 12.33
CA LYS A 76 -2.11 -23.12 13.79
C LYS A 76 -3.16 -22.10 14.21
N ASN A 77 -3.40 -21.05 13.41
CA ASN A 77 -4.37 -20.01 13.72
C ASN A 77 -5.02 -19.44 12.45
N HIS A 78 -5.91 -20.24 11.86
CA HIS A 78 -6.61 -19.89 10.63
C HIS A 78 -7.49 -18.64 10.77
N LEU A 79 -8.10 -18.43 11.95
CA LEU A 79 -8.94 -17.27 12.21
C LEU A 79 -8.13 -15.97 12.17
N ALA A 80 -6.93 -15.95 12.76
CA ALA A 80 -6.06 -14.79 12.71
C ALA A 80 -5.62 -14.44 11.28
N SER A 81 -5.26 -15.43 10.45
CA SER A 81 -4.93 -15.18 9.05
C SER A 81 -6.11 -14.58 8.27
N ARG A 82 -7.33 -15.09 8.48
CA ARG A 82 -8.55 -14.53 7.86
C ARG A 82 -8.83 -13.11 8.35
N GLN A 83 -8.71 -12.87 9.65
CA GLN A 83 -8.94 -11.55 10.21
C GLN A 83 -7.93 -10.53 9.70
N SER A 84 -6.65 -10.91 9.57
CA SER A 84 -5.63 -10.07 8.96
C SER A 84 -5.95 -9.78 7.48
N PHE A 85 -6.35 -10.78 6.69
CA PHE A 85 -6.76 -10.56 5.30
C PHE A 85 -7.93 -9.57 5.19
N TRP A 86 -8.99 -9.75 5.99
CA TRP A 86 -10.15 -8.87 5.96
C TRP A 86 -9.85 -7.46 6.50
N ALA A 87 -8.97 -7.34 7.49
CA ALA A 87 -8.55 -6.05 8.01
C ALA A 87 -7.89 -5.19 6.92
N GLU A 88 -7.07 -5.79 6.05
CA GLU A 88 -6.47 -5.11 4.90
C GLU A 88 -7.53 -4.65 3.90
N LEU A 89 -8.61 -5.41 3.71
CA LEU A 89 -9.68 -5.05 2.78
C LEU A 89 -10.61 -3.95 3.28
N ASN A 90 -10.53 -3.55 4.56
CA ASN A 90 -11.30 -2.42 5.08
C ASN A 90 -11.00 -1.12 4.33
N VAL A 91 -9.77 -0.96 3.84
CA VAL A 91 -9.36 0.24 3.10
C VAL A 91 -9.58 0.13 1.59
N ALA A 92 -10.10 -1.00 1.09
CA ALA A 92 -10.06 -1.23 -0.34
C ALA A 92 -10.89 -0.18 -1.13
N ARG A 93 -11.98 0.36 -0.54
CA ARG A 93 -12.91 1.38 -1.13
C ARG A 93 -12.42 2.79 -1.02
N LEU A 94 -11.24 2.94 -0.44
CA LEU A 94 -10.68 4.23 -0.17
C LEU A 94 -9.86 4.71 -1.36
N ASN A 95 -9.97 6.00 -1.62
CA ASN A 95 -9.25 6.66 -2.68
C ASN A 95 -8.79 8.03 -2.17
N HIS A 96 -7.50 8.11 -1.83
CA HIS A 96 -6.85 9.32 -1.34
C HIS A 96 -5.38 9.29 -1.77
N ASN A 97 -4.80 10.43 -2.15
CA ASN A 97 -3.44 10.48 -2.68
C ASN A 97 -2.36 10.01 -1.69
N ASN A 98 -2.65 10.06 -0.38
CA ASN A 98 -1.74 9.64 0.69
C ASN A 98 -2.17 8.32 1.36
N VAL A 99 -2.99 7.50 0.70
CA VAL A 99 -3.37 6.14 1.15
C VAL A 99 -3.22 5.16 0.00
N VAL A 100 -2.47 4.08 0.22
CA VAL A 100 -2.21 3.06 -0.81
C VAL A 100 -3.52 2.45 -1.30
N HIS A 101 -3.78 2.57 -2.60
CA HIS A 101 -4.99 2.03 -3.22
C HIS A 101 -4.92 0.52 -3.44
N ILE A 102 -6.00 -0.18 -3.09
CA ILE A 102 -6.18 -1.61 -3.40
C ILE A 102 -6.83 -1.73 -4.77
N VAL A 103 -6.16 -2.44 -5.67
CA VAL A 103 -6.60 -2.65 -7.06
C VAL A 103 -7.55 -3.84 -7.17
N ALA A 104 -7.21 -4.95 -6.52
CA ALA A 104 -8.00 -6.18 -6.54
C ALA A 104 -7.62 -7.08 -5.36
N ALA A 105 -8.52 -7.98 -4.97
CA ALA A 105 -8.21 -9.01 -4.00
C ALA A 105 -8.96 -10.31 -4.31
N SER A 106 -8.40 -11.43 -3.87
CA SER A 106 -9.02 -12.75 -4.02
C SER A 106 -8.60 -13.67 -2.88
N THR A 107 -9.54 -14.42 -2.31
CA THR A 107 -9.25 -15.57 -1.44
C THR A 107 -9.03 -16.86 -2.23
N CYS A 108 -9.34 -16.84 -3.52
CA CYS A 108 -9.12 -17.95 -4.44
C CYS A 108 -7.74 -17.77 -5.07
N THR A 109 -6.74 -18.49 -4.59
CA THR A 109 -5.41 -18.52 -5.20
C THR A 109 -5.26 -19.74 -6.10
N PRO A 110 -4.45 -19.68 -7.18
CA PRO A 110 -4.18 -20.85 -8.00
C PRO A 110 -3.69 -22.00 -7.14
N ALA A 111 -4.13 -23.23 -7.43
CA ALA A 111 -3.97 -24.41 -6.58
C ALA A 111 -2.51 -24.77 -6.20
N SER A 112 -1.52 -24.16 -6.85
CA SER A 112 -0.09 -24.31 -6.57
C SER A 112 0.45 -23.42 -5.45
N GLN A 113 -0.35 -22.49 -4.90
CA GLN A 113 0.09 -21.50 -3.92
C GLN A 113 -0.55 -21.78 -2.55
N ASP A 114 0.24 -22.18 -1.53
CA ASP A 114 -0.21 -22.34 -0.13
C ASP A 114 -0.43 -20.97 0.56
N SER A 115 -1.40 -20.22 0.04
CA SER A 115 -1.76 -18.88 0.48
C SER A 115 -3.26 -18.81 0.77
N LEU A 116 -3.63 -18.00 1.76
CA LEU A 116 -5.03 -17.76 2.11
C LEU A 116 -5.73 -16.85 1.09
N GLY A 117 -4.97 -15.93 0.51
CA GLY A 117 -5.49 -14.93 -0.41
C GLY A 117 -4.38 -14.04 -0.96
N THR A 118 -4.73 -13.27 -1.97
CA THR A 118 -3.87 -12.33 -2.67
C THR A 118 -4.53 -10.96 -2.68
N ILE A 119 -3.76 -9.92 -2.40
CA ILE A 119 -4.16 -8.52 -2.48
C ILE A 119 -3.22 -7.81 -3.46
N ILE A 120 -3.78 -7.20 -4.49
CA ILE A 120 -3.07 -6.36 -5.47
C ILE A 120 -3.29 -4.92 -5.08
N MET A 121 -2.20 -4.16 -4.96
CA MET A 121 -2.17 -2.78 -4.52
C MET A 121 -1.34 -1.95 -5.47
N GLU A 122 -1.53 -0.63 -5.44
CA GLU A 122 -0.60 0.26 -6.13
C GLU A 122 0.83 0.10 -5.61
N TYR A 123 1.79 0.27 -6.52
CA TYR A 123 3.20 0.24 -6.15
C TYR A 123 3.67 1.65 -5.76
N ALA A 124 3.92 1.86 -4.46
CA ALA A 124 4.28 3.17 -3.91
C ALA A 124 5.74 3.62 -4.15
N GLY A 125 6.56 2.79 -4.81
CA GLY A 125 7.95 3.11 -5.16
C GLY A 125 8.97 2.12 -4.62
N ASN A 126 10.24 2.37 -4.92
CA ASN A 126 11.34 1.45 -4.62
C ASN A 126 11.93 1.62 -3.20
N CYS A 127 11.48 2.62 -2.43
CA CYS A 127 12.00 2.94 -1.11
C CYS A 127 10.86 3.26 -0.14
N THR A 128 11.05 2.89 1.12
CA THR A 128 10.13 3.24 2.22
C THR A 128 10.61 4.51 2.93
N LEU A 129 9.74 5.16 3.69
CA LEU A 129 10.11 6.35 4.47
C LEU A 129 11.23 6.05 5.47
N HIS A 130 11.33 4.82 5.97
CA HIS A 130 12.42 4.35 6.82
C HIS A 130 13.78 4.51 6.12
N HIS A 131 13.89 4.14 4.85
CA HIS A 131 15.12 4.32 4.07
C HIS A 131 15.48 5.80 3.92
N VAL A 132 14.47 6.65 3.75
CA VAL A 132 14.65 8.11 3.60
C VAL A 132 15.09 8.75 4.92
N ILE A 133 14.53 8.32 6.06
CA ILE A 133 14.84 8.87 7.38
C ILE A 133 16.22 8.40 7.85
N TYR A 134 16.53 7.11 7.71
CA TYR A 134 17.71 6.49 8.31
C TYR A 134 18.85 6.23 7.32
N GLY A 135 18.71 6.61 6.04
CA GLY A 135 19.80 6.53 5.07
C GLY A 135 20.24 5.12 4.69
N THR A 136 19.45 4.09 4.98
CA THR A 136 19.81 2.67 4.76
C THR A 136 19.79 2.23 3.28
N GLY A 137 19.61 3.17 2.34
CA GLY A 137 19.40 2.91 0.91
C GLY A 137 20.67 2.76 0.04
N TYR A 138 21.86 2.60 0.63
CA TYR A 138 23.13 2.65 -0.12
C TYR A 138 23.53 1.36 -0.87
N LEU A 139 22.59 0.52 -1.34
CA LEU A 139 22.93 -0.74 -2.04
C LEU A 139 22.19 -0.98 -3.38
N THR A 140 21.84 0.06 -4.13
CA THR A 140 21.53 -0.11 -5.58
C THR A 140 22.24 0.92 -6.46
N GLY A 141 23.57 0.77 -6.52
CA GLY A 141 24.43 0.88 -7.71
C GLY A 141 24.22 1.95 -8.79
N ILE A 142 25.21 2.86 -8.83
CA ILE A 142 25.96 3.34 -10.00
C ILE A 142 25.19 4.11 -11.09
N ASN A 143 25.28 5.44 -11.00
CA ASN A 143 25.88 6.20 -12.10
C ASN A 143 27.00 7.09 -11.55
N ASN A 144 28.15 7.01 -12.23
CA ASN A 144 29.39 7.69 -11.93
C ASN A 144 29.37 9.12 -12.48
N ASP A 145 29.00 10.11 -11.67
CA ASP A 145 29.26 11.51 -12.00
C ASP A 145 29.52 12.36 -10.75
N GLY A 146 30.72 12.20 -10.17
CA GLY A 146 31.58 13.33 -9.78
C GLY A 146 31.05 14.47 -8.89
N LEU A 147 29.88 14.38 -8.30
CA LEU A 147 29.32 15.40 -7.41
C LEU A 147 28.93 14.72 -6.11
N LYS A 148 29.78 14.95 -5.11
CA LYS A 148 29.49 14.74 -3.69
C LYS A 148 28.27 15.58 -3.32
N HIS A 149 27.08 15.12 -3.65
CA HIS A 149 25.88 15.58 -2.97
C HIS A 149 25.91 14.92 -1.60
N ASP A 150 26.20 15.74 -0.61
CA ASP A 150 25.93 15.52 0.79
C ASP A 150 24.57 14.81 0.91
N HIS A 151 24.57 13.47 1.04
CA HIS A 151 23.36 12.69 1.32
C HIS A 151 23.03 12.88 2.81
N GLY A 152 22.82 14.15 3.15
CA GLY A 152 22.44 14.61 4.46
C GLY A 152 21.09 14.04 4.81
N PHE A 153 20.94 13.77 6.11
CA PHE A 153 19.67 13.48 6.77
C PHE A 153 18.49 14.24 6.16
N LEU A 154 17.31 13.62 6.22
CA LEU A 154 16.03 14.24 5.84
C LEU A 154 15.99 15.72 6.27
N SER A 155 15.95 16.64 5.30
CA SER A 155 15.91 18.07 5.61
C SER A 155 14.61 18.42 6.34
N THR A 156 14.63 19.47 7.16
CA THR A 156 13.42 19.96 7.85
C THR A 156 12.26 20.22 6.87
N GLY A 157 12.56 20.77 5.69
CA GLY A 157 11.56 21.01 4.65
C GLY A 157 10.89 19.72 4.16
N GLN A 158 11.68 18.69 3.87
CA GLN A 158 11.15 17.37 3.47
C GLN A 158 10.38 16.70 4.61
N ALA A 159 10.86 16.83 5.85
CA ALA A 159 10.17 16.30 7.03
C ALA A 159 8.77 16.92 7.20
N VAL A 160 8.64 18.23 6.98
CA VAL A 160 7.34 18.92 7.01
C VAL A 160 6.41 18.42 5.92
N ILE A 161 6.92 18.23 4.69
CA ILE A 161 6.13 17.71 3.56
C ILE A 161 5.61 16.30 3.87
N TYR A 162 6.49 15.38 4.28
CA TYR A 162 6.07 14.02 4.64
C TYR A 162 5.09 14.01 5.82
N SER A 163 5.30 14.86 6.83
CA SER A 163 4.39 14.99 7.96
C SER A 163 3.01 15.44 7.51
N TYR A 164 2.94 16.44 6.62
CA TYR A 164 1.69 16.92 6.05
C TYR A 164 0.94 15.80 5.30
N ASP A 165 1.64 15.07 4.43
CA ASP A 165 1.07 13.97 3.65
C ASP A 165 0.54 12.84 4.55
N ILE A 166 1.30 12.46 5.58
CA ILE A 166 0.89 11.43 6.56
C ILE A 166 -0.37 11.90 7.31
N VAL A 167 -0.40 13.14 7.79
CA VAL A 167 -1.56 13.70 8.51
C VAL A 167 -2.78 13.78 7.60
N ALA A 168 -2.61 14.19 6.34
CA ALA A 168 -3.70 14.22 5.36
C ALA A 168 -4.30 12.82 5.14
N GLY A 169 -3.45 11.80 4.97
CA GLY A 169 -3.87 10.40 4.86
C GLY A 169 -4.61 9.90 6.12
N LEU A 170 -4.07 10.17 7.30
CA LEU A 170 -4.70 9.78 8.58
C LEU A 170 -6.02 10.49 8.82
N MET A 171 -6.11 11.79 8.54
CA MET A 171 -7.36 12.54 8.63
C MET A 171 -8.44 11.93 7.73
N PHE A 172 -8.07 11.57 6.52
CA PHE A 172 -8.97 10.89 5.61
C PHE A 172 -9.40 9.51 6.16
N LEU A 173 -8.48 8.67 6.66
CA LEU A 173 -8.83 7.38 7.28
C LEU A 173 -9.79 7.56 8.48
N HIS A 174 -9.51 8.54 9.34
CA HIS A 174 -10.36 8.84 10.50
C HIS A 174 -11.75 9.33 10.09
N SER A 175 -11.87 10.08 8.99
CA SER A 175 -13.18 10.47 8.43
C SER A 175 -14.03 9.27 7.98
N GLN A 176 -13.38 8.13 7.72
CA GLN A 176 -14.01 6.86 7.36
C GLN A 176 -14.12 5.89 8.56
N LEU A 177 -13.90 6.39 9.79
CA LEU A 177 -13.91 5.60 11.04
C LEU A 177 -12.88 4.47 11.08
N ILE A 178 -11.74 4.63 10.40
CA ILE A 178 -10.65 3.66 10.35
C ILE A 178 -9.45 4.19 11.14
N VAL A 179 -8.97 3.40 12.10
CA VAL A 179 -7.73 3.66 12.84
C VAL A 179 -6.65 2.71 12.33
N HIS A 180 -5.46 3.23 11.97
CA HIS A 180 -4.39 2.43 11.35
C HIS A 180 -3.76 1.40 12.30
N LEU A 181 -3.56 1.75 13.59
CA LEU A 181 -3.02 0.89 14.67
C LEU A 181 -1.59 0.34 14.51
N ASP A 182 -0.91 0.59 13.38
CA ASP A 182 0.47 0.14 13.11
C ASP A 182 1.21 1.15 12.23
N LEU A 183 1.08 2.44 12.54
CA LEU A 183 1.75 3.50 11.78
C LEU A 183 3.25 3.47 12.06
N LYS A 184 4.04 3.23 11.03
CA LYS A 184 5.51 3.14 11.09
C LYS A 184 6.13 3.63 9.78
N PRO A 185 7.41 4.04 9.78
CA PRO A 185 8.07 4.52 8.57
C PRO A 185 8.38 3.40 7.55
N ALA A 186 8.22 2.13 7.92
CA ALA A 186 8.57 0.96 7.11
C ALA A 186 7.40 0.44 6.26
#